data_AF-A0A8J7EZB0-F1
#
_entry.id   AF-A0A8J7EZB0-F1
#
_cell.length_a   1.000
_cell.length_b   1.000
_cell.length_c   1.000
_cell.angle_alpha   90.00
_cell.angle_beta   90.00
_cell.angle_gamma   90.00
#
_symmetry.space_group_name_H-M   'P 1'
#
loop_
_entity.id
_entity.type
_entity.pdbx_description
1 polymer ?
#
loop_
_entity_poly.entity_id
_entity_poly.type
_entity_poly.pdbx_seq_one_letter_code
_entity_poly.pdbx_strand_id
1 'polypeptide(L)'
;MKKILILSANPKDTNQLRLDEEVREIKTALKLSKNREQFEVVTESALRVNDLRRALLDNLPHIVHFSGHGSGSDGLALENKLGQMQLVSGESLAELFELFEELIECVVLNACYSEVQAESIYQHIDCVIGMNRAIGDMAAIEFSTGFYDALSAGRSYRDSFEFGCGAISLQGIPESKTPQIKARKNLYALTKETLEKSKISVESTAMTQPKYAESNSGISQGISGGTMYGGMIASQGSNNQQNMTNAQNINTPQQQQKLVETANDIRILLQRLEQENPSKTHSQKMMVVAQAVEQIENNPTFKTCIISALKAGGMEAFKELINHPLVNIFMAAIDGWL
;
A
#
# COMPACT_ATOMS: atom_id res chain seq x y z
N MET A 1 4.38 0.20 28.04
CA MET A 1 3.89 1.14 27.02
C MET A 1 4.87 1.07 25.87
N LYS A 2 4.40 0.83 24.64
CA LYS A 2 5.25 0.77 23.44
C LYS A 2 5.33 2.15 22.81
N LYS A 3 6.52 2.53 22.33
CA LYS A 3 6.70 3.79 21.62
C LYS A 3 6.78 3.56 20.12
N ILE A 4 5.98 4.31 19.36
CA ILE A 4 5.97 4.35 17.90
C ILE A 4 6.66 5.65 17.49
N LEU A 5 7.77 5.52 16.76
CA LEU A 5 8.46 6.65 16.15
C LEU A 5 8.12 6.70 14.66
N ILE A 6 7.37 7.72 14.27
CA ILE A 6 7.01 7.98 12.88
C ILE A 6 7.99 9.02 12.32
N LEU A 7 8.70 8.61 11.28
CA LEU A 7 9.73 9.35 10.60
C LEU A 7 9.23 9.72 9.21
N SER A 8 9.35 10.99 8.82
CA SER A 8 8.98 11.42 7.47
C SER A 8 10.06 12.27 6.81
N ALA A 9 10.30 12.03 5.52
CA ALA A 9 11.25 12.79 4.71
C ALA A 9 10.61 13.17 3.36
N ASN A 10 10.68 14.45 3.01
CA ASN A 10 10.10 14.98 1.78
C ASN A 10 11.09 15.96 1.11
N PRO A 11 12.22 15.47 0.55
CA PRO A 11 13.27 16.32 0.04
C PRO A 11 12.78 17.28 -1.05
N LYS A 12 13.32 18.51 -1.08
CA LYS A 12 12.83 19.62 -1.91
C LYS A 12 12.92 19.39 -3.41
N ASP A 13 13.83 18.52 -3.83
CA ASP A 13 14.09 18.13 -5.21
C ASP A 13 13.32 16.86 -5.63
N THR A 14 12.30 16.48 -4.87
CA THR A 14 11.39 15.36 -5.17
C THR A 14 9.93 15.83 -5.26
N ASN A 15 9.05 14.96 -5.78
CA ASN A 15 7.61 15.21 -5.76
C ASN A 15 7.11 15.28 -4.30
N GLN A 16 6.24 16.25 -4.02
CA GLN A 16 5.71 16.43 -2.67
C GLN A 16 4.67 15.35 -2.34
N LEU A 17 4.97 14.54 -1.33
CA LEU A 17 4.04 13.54 -0.78
C LEU A 17 3.17 14.14 0.33
N ARG A 18 1.96 13.59 0.52
CA ARG A 18 1.04 14.01 1.59
C ARG A 18 1.35 13.32 2.94
N LEU A 19 2.62 13.35 3.37
CA LEU A 19 3.09 12.61 4.56
C LEU A 19 2.36 13.01 5.85
N ASP A 20 2.00 14.29 5.99
CA ASP A 20 1.26 14.79 7.15
C ASP A 20 -0.15 14.20 7.26
N GLU A 21 -0.76 13.85 6.13
CA GLU A 21 -2.05 13.16 6.12
C GLU A 21 -1.90 11.74 6.66
N GLU A 22 -0.91 10.99 6.18
CA GLU A 22 -0.64 9.65 6.72
C GLU A 22 -0.40 9.69 8.23
N VAL A 23 0.44 10.61 8.71
CA VAL A 23 0.71 10.80 10.15
C VAL A 23 -0.58 11.11 10.92
N ARG A 24 -1.46 11.96 10.36
CA ARG A 24 -2.74 12.31 10.97
C ARG A 24 -3.66 11.09 11.07
N GLU A 25 -3.77 10.28 10.01
CA GLU A 25 -4.61 9.09 10.01
C GLU A 25 -4.08 8.02 10.97
N ILE A 26 -2.76 7.80 11.02
CA ILE A 26 -2.12 6.91 12.01
C ILE A 26 -2.43 7.36 13.45
N LYS A 27 -2.26 8.65 13.75
CA LYS A 27 -2.58 9.21 15.08
C LYS A 27 -4.06 9.06 15.41
N THR A 28 -4.95 9.13 14.42
CA THR A 28 -6.40 8.99 14.59
C THR A 28 -6.76 7.54 14.90
N ALA A 29 -6.27 6.58 14.11
CA ALA A 29 -6.42 5.14 14.34
C ALA A 29 -6.02 4.75 15.77
N LEU A 30 -4.84 5.20 16.22
CA LEU A 30 -4.33 4.91 17.56
C LEU A 30 -5.18 5.54 18.67
N LYS A 31 -5.70 6.76 18.48
CA LYS A 31 -6.53 7.47 19.46
C LYS A 31 -7.92 6.87 19.64
N LEU A 32 -8.53 6.38 18.55
CA LEU A 32 -9.87 5.79 18.58
C LEU A 32 -9.88 4.39 19.22
N SER A 33 -8.70 3.79 19.41
CA SER A 33 -8.56 2.47 19.98
C SER A 33 -8.90 2.39 21.47
N LYS A 34 -9.45 1.24 21.87
CA LYS A 34 -9.67 0.88 23.28
C LYS A 34 -8.36 0.77 24.07
N ASN A 35 -7.25 0.45 23.39
CA ASN A 35 -5.94 0.28 24.01
C ASN A 35 -4.99 1.45 23.75
N ARG A 36 -5.50 2.64 23.44
CA ARG A 36 -4.69 3.83 23.11
C ARG A 36 -3.59 4.14 24.14
N GLU A 37 -3.84 3.87 25.43
CA GLU A 37 -2.89 4.11 26.53
C GLU A 37 -1.68 3.15 26.51
N GLN A 38 -1.69 2.13 25.65
CA GLN A 38 -0.56 1.22 25.47
C GLN A 38 0.52 1.79 24.54
N PHE A 39 0.21 2.85 23.80
CA PHE A 39 1.08 3.42 22.77
C PHE A 39 1.40 4.89 23.03
N GLU A 40 2.69 5.24 22.91
CA GLU A 40 3.16 6.61 22.80
C GLU A 40 3.58 6.86 21.35
N VAL A 41 3.13 7.96 20.75
CA VAL A 41 3.45 8.30 19.35
C VAL A 41 4.33 9.54 19.30
N VAL A 42 5.52 9.38 18.74
CA VAL A 42 6.45 10.47 18.44
C VAL A 42 6.57 10.62 16.93
N THR A 43 6.64 11.86 16.46
CA THR A 43 6.77 12.19 15.04
C THR A 43 7.96 13.10 14.80
N GLU A 44 8.84 12.72 13.88
CA GLU A 44 9.97 13.52 13.41
C GLU A 44 9.84 13.71 11.90
N SER A 45 9.65 14.97 11.47
CA SER A 45 9.48 15.34 10.06
C SER A 45 10.75 15.98 9.49
N ALA A 46 10.83 16.09 8.16
CA ALA A 46 12.01 16.61 7.45
C ALA A 46 13.29 15.87 7.86
N LEU A 47 13.18 14.54 7.98
CA LEU A 47 14.23 13.70 8.52
C LEU A 47 15.49 13.76 7.65
N ARG A 48 16.59 14.21 8.27
CA ARG A 48 17.91 14.16 7.66
C ARG A 48 18.64 12.88 8.05
N VAL A 49 19.62 12.49 7.21
CA VAL A 49 20.47 11.33 7.48
C VAL A 49 21.15 11.40 8.86
N ASN A 50 21.60 12.58 9.28
CA ASN A 50 22.25 12.77 10.58
C ASN A 50 21.28 12.75 11.77
N ASP A 51 20.00 12.94 11.52
CA ASP A 51 18.96 13.03 12.53
C ASP A 51 18.37 11.65 12.83
N LEU A 52 18.38 10.73 11.85
CA LEU A 52 17.87 9.35 12.01
C LEU A 52 18.46 8.64 13.24
N ARG A 53 19.80 8.62 13.37
CA ARG A 53 20.46 8.00 14.54
C ARG A 53 20.06 8.66 15.86
N ARG A 54 19.93 10.00 15.88
CA ARG A 54 19.57 10.74 17.09
C ARG A 54 18.13 10.47 17.48
N ALA A 55 17.22 10.49 16.50
CA ALA A 55 15.81 10.18 16.71
C ALA A 55 15.63 8.80 17.34
N LEU A 56 16.38 7.78 16.90
CA LEU A 56 16.35 6.45 17.53
C LEU A 56 16.89 6.46 18.97
N LEU A 57 18.01 7.13 19.22
CA LEU A 57 18.64 7.21 20.55
C LEU A 57 17.78 7.98 21.56
N ASP A 58 17.20 9.10 21.15
CA ASP A 58 16.44 10.00 22.01
C ASP A 58 15.06 9.41 22.35
N ASN A 59 14.50 8.61 21.43
CA ASN A 59 13.16 8.06 21.60
C ASN A 59 13.15 6.62 22.11
N LEU A 60 14.13 5.78 21.76
CA LEU A 60 14.11 4.35 22.06
C LEU A 60 12.77 3.69 21.66
N PRO A 61 12.40 3.73 20.36
CA PRO A 61 11.12 3.21 19.90
C PRO A 61 11.08 1.69 19.85
N HIS A 62 9.89 1.13 20.01
CA HIS A 62 9.62 -0.30 19.78
C HIS A 62 9.15 -0.54 18.34
N ILE A 63 8.55 0.48 17.72
CA ILE A 63 8.06 0.44 16.35
C ILE A 63 8.59 1.67 15.63
N VAL A 64 9.20 1.48 14.47
CA VAL A 64 9.65 2.57 13.59
C VAL A 64 8.83 2.55 12.31
N HIS A 65 8.22 3.68 11.98
CA HIS A 65 7.47 3.87 10.74
C HIS A 65 8.17 4.94 9.91
N PHE A 66 8.66 4.59 8.74
CA PHE A 66 9.18 5.55 7.78
C PHE A 66 8.17 5.78 6.68
N SER A 67 7.89 7.05 6.38
CA SER A 67 7.10 7.47 5.22
C SER A 67 7.88 8.47 4.36
N GLY A 68 7.99 8.19 3.06
CA GLY A 68 8.77 9.01 2.14
C GLY A 68 9.06 8.30 0.84
N HIS A 69 10.06 8.80 0.10
CA HIS A 69 10.45 8.22 -1.18
C HIS A 69 11.41 7.04 -1.03
N GLY A 70 11.36 6.14 -2.01
CA GLY A 70 12.29 5.02 -2.15
C GLY A 70 12.73 4.85 -3.60
N SER A 71 13.97 4.41 -3.79
CA SER A 71 14.61 4.24 -5.11
C SER A 71 15.11 2.81 -5.31
N GLY A 72 14.32 1.82 -4.87
CA GLY A 72 14.67 0.41 -4.99
C GLY A 72 16.00 0.08 -4.33
N SER A 73 16.92 -0.55 -5.06
CA SER A 73 18.24 -0.92 -4.52
C SER A 73 19.09 0.26 -4.04
N ASP A 74 18.84 1.47 -4.56
CA ASP A 74 19.67 2.64 -4.24
C ASP A 74 19.39 3.19 -2.83
N GLY A 75 18.20 2.94 -2.26
CA GLY A 75 17.91 3.32 -0.88
C GLY A 75 16.59 4.05 -0.63
N LEU A 76 16.40 4.44 0.63
CA LEU A 76 15.36 5.38 1.06
C LEU A 76 15.87 6.81 0.92
N ALA A 77 14.99 7.72 0.51
CA ALA A 77 15.32 9.13 0.36
C ALA A 77 15.15 9.88 1.70
N LEU A 78 16.25 10.39 2.24
CA LEU A 78 16.27 11.30 3.38
C LEU A 78 16.79 12.68 2.94
N GLU A 79 16.75 13.65 3.84
CA GLU A 79 17.30 14.97 3.57
C GLU A 79 18.80 15.07 3.89
N ASN A 80 19.53 15.80 3.05
CA ASN A 80 20.84 16.35 3.41
C ASN A 80 20.70 17.71 4.10
N LYS A 81 21.82 18.38 4.41
CA LYS A 81 21.83 19.70 5.09
C LYS A 81 21.15 20.82 4.29
N LEU A 82 20.99 20.66 2.97
CA LEU A 82 20.33 21.61 2.08
C LEU A 82 18.82 21.30 1.93
N GLY A 83 18.34 20.18 2.49
CA GLY A 83 16.99 19.66 2.30
C GLY A 83 16.80 18.98 0.95
N GLN A 84 17.89 18.59 0.28
CA GLN A 84 17.84 17.81 -0.96
C GLN A 84 17.94 16.32 -0.67
N MET A 85 17.56 15.51 -1.64
CA MET A 85 17.55 14.07 -1.54
C MET A 85 18.96 13.52 -1.30
N GLN A 86 19.05 12.66 -0.30
CA GLN A 86 20.20 11.79 -0.05
C GLN A 86 19.67 10.38 0.18
N LEU A 87 20.10 9.45 -0.67
CA LEU A 87 19.73 8.05 -0.55
C LEU A 87 20.53 7.37 0.55
N VAL A 88 19.85 6.55 1.35
CA VAL A 88 20.44 5.71 2.39
C VAL A 88 20.18 4.25 2.02
N SER A 89 21.27 3.50 1.81
CA SER A 89 21.21 2.12 1.35
C SER A 89 20.59 1.19 2.39
N GLY A 90 20.12 0.01 1.93
CA GLY A 90 19.63 -1.05 2.82
C GLY A 90 20.70 -1.54 3.80
N GLU A 91 21.95 -1.61 3.36
CA GLU A 91 23.11 -1.99 4.18
C GLU A 91 23.33 -1.01 5.33
N SER A 92 23.40 0.30 5.05
CA SER A 92 23.58 1.31 6.10
C SER A 92 22.39 1.38 7.07
N LEU A 93 21.17 1.10 6.59
CA LEU A 93 20.01 0.96 7.47
C LEU A 93 20.14 -0.29 8.35
N ALA A 94 20.51 -1.44 7.79
CA ALA A 94 20.68 -2.69 8.54
C ALA A 94 21.72 -2.53 9.65
N GLU A 95 22.90 -1.97 9.36
CA GLU A 95 23.94 -1.67 10.35
C GLU A 95 23.42 -0.78 11.50
N LEU A 96 22.59 0.22 11.17
CA LEU A 96 22.00 1.08 12.19
C LEU A 96 20.96 0.34 13.04
N PHE A 97 20.06 -0.41 12.42
CA PHE A 97 18.99 -1.12 13.12
C PHE A 97 19.52 -2.30 13.96
N GLU A 98 20.63 -2.92 13.58
CA GLU A 98 21.35 -3.93 14.39
C GLU A 98 21.65 -3.41 15.80
N LEU A 99 22.03 -2.13 15.93
CA LEU A 99 22.32 -1.50 17.23
C LEU A 99 21.11 -1.40 18.17
N PHE A 100 19.90 -1.67 17.67
CA PHE A 100 18.64 -1.60 18.41
C PHE A 100 17.84 -2.91 18.35
N GLU A 101 18.47 -4.03 17.99
CA GLU A 101 17.79 -5.31 17.75
C GLU A 101 17.04 -5.87 18.97
N GLU A 102 17.48 -5.55 20.19
CA GLU A 102 16.81 -5.96 21.43
C GLU A 102 15.56 -5.13 21.76
N LEU A 103 15.40 -3.97 21.11
CA LEU A 103 14.37 -2.97 21.43
C LEU A 103 13.32 -2.84 20.32
N ILE A 104 13.76 -2.73 19.07
CA ILE A 104 12.87 -2.51 17.93
C ILE A 104 12.23 -3.84 17.54
N GLU A 105 10.92 -3.92 17.69
CA GLU A 105 10.14 -5.13 17.40
C GLU A 105 9.62 -5.13 15.95
N CYS A 106 9.33 -3.94 15.40
CA CYS A 106 8.74 -3.80 14.07
C CYS A 106 9.21 -2.54 13.34
N VAL A 107 9.55 -2.69 12.06
CA VAL A 107 9.86 -1.58 11.16
C VAL A 107 8.89 -1.60 9.98
N VAL A 108 8.28 -0.45 9.67
CA VAL A 108 7.41 -0.25 8.51
C VAL A 108 8.06 0.77 7.58
N LEU A 109 8.41 0.34 6.37
CA LEU A 109 8.97 1.19 5.33
C LEU A 109 7.87 1.49 4.30
N ASN A 110 7.15 2.59 4.47
CA ASN A 110 6.13 3.04 3.54
C ASN A 110 6.75 3.94 2.46
N ALA A 111 7.49 3.30 1.55
CA ALA A 111 8.20 3.94 0.46
C ALA A 111 8.28 3.00 -0.75
N CYS A 112 8.24 3.55 -1.97
CA CYS A 112 8.30 2.78 -3.21
C CYS A 112 9.52 1.85 -3.26
N TYR A 113 9.30 0.58 -3.66
CA TYR A 113 10.34 -0.44 -3.81
C TYR A 113 11.22 -0.68 -2.56
N SER A 114 10.71 -0.36 -1.37
CA SER A 114 11.43 -0.50 -0.09
C SER A 114 11.58 -1.94 0.42
N GLU A 115 11.05 -2.95 -0.29
CA GLU A 115 11.25 -4.37 0.08
C GLU A 115 12.75 -4.72 0.16
N VAL A 116 13.61 -4.14 -0.68
CA VAL A 116 15.06 -4.40 -0.66
C VAL A 116 15.70 -3.97 0.67
N GLN A 117 15.29 -2.82 1.21
CA GLN A 117 15.72 -2.35 2.53
C GLN A 117 15.09 -3.19 3.63
N ALA A 118 13.82 -3.60 3.47
CA ALA A 118 13.16 -4.47 4.42
C ALA A 118 13.89 -5.82 4.58
N GLU A 119 14.38 -6.40 3.49
CA GLU A 119 15.19 -7.62 3.51
C GLU A 119 16.51 -7.46 4.23
N SER A 120 17.15 -6.29 4.08
CA SER A 120 18.41 -5.98 4.76
C SER A 120 18.20 -5.83 6.27
N ILE A 121 17.20 -5.04 6.70
CA ILE A 121 16.90 -4.80 8.11
C ILE A 121 16.39 -6.07 8.82
N TYR A 122 15.65 -6.93 8.11
CA TYR A 122 15.11 -8.18 8.66
C TYR A 122 16.19 -9.18 9.11
N GLN A 123 17.44 -8.99 8.70
CA GLN A 123 18.56 -9.77 9.24
C GLN A 123 18.69 -9.59 10.76
N HIS A 124 18.33 -8.42 11.28
CA HIS A 124 18.43 -8.06 12.70
C HIS A 124 17.06 -7.93 13.37
N ILE A 125 16.09 -7.28 12.70
CA ILE A 125 14.77 -7.00 13.28
C ILE A 125 13.75 -8.09 12.92
N ASP A 126 13.00 -8.55 13.93
CA ASP A 126 12.09 -9.70 13.83
C ASP A 126 10.93 -9.51 12.86
N CYS A 127 10.46 -8.27 12.65
CA CYS A 127 9.36 -7.92 11.77
C CYS A 127 9.67 -6.66 10.96
N VAL A 128 9.76 -6.78 9.64
CA VAL A 128 9.97 -5.64 8.75
C VAL A 128 8.99 -5.69 7.59
N ILE A 129 8.37 -4.56 7.30
CA ILE A 129 7.43 -4.38 6.19
C ILE A 129 8.03 -3.39 5.20
N GLY A 130 7.97 -3.71 3.91
CA GLY A 130 8.37 -2.83 2.82
C GLY A 130 7.49 -3.04 1.58
N MET A 131 7.71 -2.24 0.54
CA MET A 131 6.90 -2.26 -0.68
C MET A 131 7.67 -2.92 -1.82
N ASN A 132 7.10 -3.92 -2.48
CA ASN A 132 7.79 -4.62 -3.60
C ASN A 132 7.77 -3.86 -4.93
N ARG A 133 6.94 -2.82 -5.01
CA ARG A 133 6.77 -1.96 -6.19
C ARG A 133 6.45 -0.53 -5.77
N ALA A 134 6.22 0.35 -6.74
CA ALA A 134 5.67 1.68 -6.46
C ALA A 134 4.31 1.57 -5.76
N ILE A 135 4.05 2.44 -4.79
CA ILE A 135 2.79 2.52 -4.07
C ILE A 135 2.23 3.94 -4.17
N GLY A 136 0.95 4.08 -4.48
CA GLY A 136 0.28 5.37 -4.49
C GLY A 136 -0.03 5.90 -3.08
N ASP A 137 -0.06 7.22 -2.92
CA ASP A 137 -0.34 7.90 -1.65
C ASP A 137 -1.57 7.35 -0.92
N MET A 138 -2.68 7.13 -1.64
CA MET A 138 -3.90 6.60 -1.04
C MET A 138 -3.72 5.17 -0.54
N ALA A 139 -3.05 4.30 -1.29
CA ALA A 139 -2.77 2.93 -0.85
C ALA A 139 -1.85 2.92 0.39
N ALA A 140 -0.83 3.79 0.39
CA ALA A 140 0.08 3.95 1.51
C ALA A 140 -0.64 4.40 2.80
N ILE A 141 -1.54 5.38 2.71
CA ILE A 141 -2.33 5.88 3.84
C ILE A 141 -3.30 4.80 4.36
N GLU A 142 -4.01 4.11 3.47
CA GLU A 142 -4.97 3.07 3.84
C GLU A 142 -4.28 1.86 4.46
N PHE A 143 -3.11 1.47 3.94
CA PHE A 143 -2.27 0.44 4.56
C PHE A 143 -1.92 0.80 5.99
N SER A 144 -1.35 2.00 6.21
CA SER A 144 -0.94 2.47 7.53
C SER A 144 -2.13 2.54 8.49
N THR A 145 -3.26 3.06 8.04
CA THR A 145 -4.49 3.17 8.85
C THR A 145 -4.95 1.78 9.31
N GLY A 146 -5.12 0.84 8.37
CA GLY A 146 -5.55 -0.52 8.69
C GLY A 146 -4.56 -1.28 9.59
N PHE A 147 -3.25 -1.07 9.37
CA PHE A 147 -2.20 -1.66 10.20
C PHE A 147 -2.30 -1.19 11.66
N TYR A 148 -2.39 0.12 11.89
CA TYR A 148 -2.43 0.68 13.24
C TYR A 148 -3.80 0.51 13.92
N ASP A 149 -4.91 0.45 13.18
CA ASP A 149 -6.21 0.05 13.71
C ASP A 149 -6.13 -1.36 14.33
N ALA A 150 -5.59 -2.32 13.58
CA ALA A 150 -5.45 -3.69 14.06
C ALA A 150 -4.43 -3.80 15.20
N LEU A 151 -3.28 -3.13 15.08
CA LEU A 151 -2.25 -3.17 16.13
C LEU A 151 -2.78 -2.63 17.45
N SER A 152 -3.47 -1.48 17.40
CA SER A 152 -4.08 -0.89 18.58
C SER A 152 -5.23 -1.73 19.13
N ALA A 153 -5.92 -2.51 18.30
CA ALA A 153 -6.89 -3.50 18.75
C ALA A 153 -6.25 -4.74 19.42
N GLY A 154 -4.93 -4.77 19.60
CA GLY A 154 -4.20 -5.84 20.27
C GLY A 154 -3.89 -7.04 19.37
N ARG A 155 -3.87 -6.83 18.04
CA ARG A 155 -3.46 -7.85 17.08
C ARG A 155 -1.93 -7.97 17.00
N SER A 156 -1.45 -9.11 16.50
CA SER A 156 -0.02 -9.32 16.23
C SER A 156 0.43 -8.47 15.05
N TYR A 157 1.74 -8.19 14.91
CA TYR A 157 2.26 -7.44 13.76
C TYR A 157 1.91 -8.07 12.41
N ARG A 158 1.90 -9.40 12.33
CA ARG A 158 1.50 -10.12 11.12
C ARG A 158 0.02 -9.95 10.82
N ASP A 159 -0.85 -10.10 11.82
CA ASP A 159 -2.28 -9.85 11.62
C ASP A 159 -2.52 -8.39 11.22
N SER A 160 -1.84 -7.44 11.88
CA SER A 160 -1.92 -6.02 11.54
C SER A 160 -1.50 -5.75 10.09
N PHE A 161 -0.46 -6.41 9.60
CA PHE A 161 -0.09 -6.36 8.18
C PHE A 161 -1.23 -6.82 7.26
N GLU A 162 -1.86 -7.96 7.57
CA GLU A 162 -3.00 -8.45 6.78
C GLU A 162 -4.19 -7.48 6.82
N PHE A 163 -4.46 -6.84 7.96
CA PHE A 163 -5.47 -5.79 8.08
C PHE A 163 -5.14 -4.54 7.25
N GLY A 164 -3.87 -4.13 7.20
CA GLY A 164 -3.41 -3.04 6.33
C GLY A 164 -3.62 -3.36 4.85
N CYS A 165 -3.22 -4.55 4.40
CA CYS A 165 -3.47 -5.01 3.03
C CYS A 165 -4.98 -5.12 2.73
N GLY A 166 -5.77 -5.58 3.70
CA GLY A 166 -7.22 -5.63 3.63
C GLY A 166 -7.86 -4.24 3.49
N ALA A 167 -7.35 -3.23 4.21
CA ALA A 167 -7.83 -1.85 4.12
C ALA A 167 -7.67 -1.29 2.70
N ILE A 168 -6.49 -1.48 2.07
CA ILE A 168 -6.28 -1.12 0.65
C ILE A 168 -7.32 -1.81 -0.24
N SER A 169 -7.54 -3.12 -0.02
CA SER A 169 -8.49 -3.89 -0.83
C SER A 169 -9.94 -3.45 -0.64
N LEU A 170 -10.33 -3.02 0.56
CA LEU A 170 -11.69 -2.55 0.86
C LEU A 170 -12.02 -1.23 0.13
N GLN A 171 -11.02 -0.39 -0.11
CA GLN A 171 -11.15 0.81 -0.93
C GLN A 171 -11.17 0.53 -2.44
N GLY A 172 -11.01 -0.74 -2.85
CA GLY A 172 -10.94 -1.11 -4.27
C GLY A 172 -9.65 -0.68 -4.96
N ILE A 173 -8.59 -0.37 -4.19
CA ILE A 173 -7.29 0.04 -4.74
C ILE A 173 -6.48 -1.21 -5.13
N PRO A 174 -5.99 -1.33 -6.37
CA PRO A 174 -5.34 -2.54 -6.88
C PRO A 174 -3.87 -2.70 -6.42
N GLU A 175 -3.56 -2.25 -5.20
CA GLU A 175 -2.21 -2.21 -4.62
C GLU A 175 -2.11 -2.99 -3.30
N SER A 176 -3.15 -3.74 -2.92
CA SER A 176 -3.19 -4.54 -1.68
C SER A 176 -2.12 -5.63 -1.58
N LYS A 177 -1.45 -5.94 -2.70
CA LYS A 177 -0.31 -6.88 -2.78
C LYS A 177 1.05 -6.18 -2.86
N THR A 178 1.09 -4.85 -2.79
CA THR A 178 2.33 -4.07 -2.82
C THR A 178 3.10 -4.19 -1.49
N PRO A 179 2.46 -4.04 -0.31
CA PRO A 179 3.13 -4.29 0.97
C PRO A 179 3.56 -5.75 1.09
N GLN A 180 4.79 -5.96 1.58
CA GLN A 180 5.39 -7.25 1.86
C GLN A 180 5.92 -7.27 3.28
N ILE A 181 5.75 -8.39 3.98
CA ILE A 181 6.23 -8.59 5.34
C ILE A 181 7.32 -9.68 5.38
N LYS A 182 8.42 -9.38 6.07
CA LYS A 182 9.44 -10.34 6.49
C LYS A 182 9.32 -10.47 8.01
N ALA A 183 8.98 -11.66 8.51
CA ALA A 183 8.73 -11.86 9.93
C ALA A 183 9.16 -13.24 10.43
N ARG A 184 9.87 -13.29 11.57
CA ARG A 184 10.31 -14.54 12.22
C ARG A 184 9.11 -15.28 12.84
N LYS A 185 9.15 -16.61 12.85
CA LYS A 185 8.04 -17.47 13.34
C LYS A 185 7.72 -17.29 14.84
N ASN A 186 8.62 -16.71 15.64
CA ASN A 186 8.40 -16.62 17.10
C ASN A 186 7.47 -15.47 17.51
N LEU A 187 7.11 -14.56 16.59
CA LEU A 187 6.17 -13.46 16.84
C LEU A 187 4.71 -13.92 17.10
N TYR A 188 4.39 -15.19 16.88
CA TYR A 188 3.09 -15.77 17.25
C TYR A 188 2.95 -16.00 18.77
N ALA A 189 4.05 -16.09 19.53
CA ALA A 189 4.04 -16.58 20.91
C ALA A 189 3.69 -15.51 21.97
N LEU A 190 3.89 -14.22 21.66
CA LEU A 190 3.68 -13.12 22.62
C LEU A 190 2.22 -12.87 23.00
N THR A 191 1.26 -13.47 22.29
CA THR A 191 -0.16 -13.35 22.66
C THR A 191 -0.56 -14.35 23.75
N LYS A 192 0.00 -15.57 23.77
CA LYS A 192 -0.40 -16.59 24.77
C LYS A 192 0.11 -16.29 26.18
N GLU A 193 1.39 -15.94 26.34
CA GLU A 193 1.93 -15.63 27.68
C GLU A 193 1.30 -14.37 28.28
N THR A 194 0.97 -13.38 27.45
CA THR A 194 0.32 -12.14 27.90
C THR A 194 -1.15 -12.38 28.27
N LEU A 195 -1.85 -13.24 27.53
CA LEU A 195 -3.23 -13.66 27.85
C LEU A 195 -3.28 -14.56 29.10
N GLU A 196 -2.31 -15.46 29.31
CA GLU A 196 -2.26 -16.32 30.50
C GLU A 196 -1.91 -15.53 31.78
N LYS A 197 -0.97 -14.57 31.71
CA LYS A 197 -0.68 -13.66 32.83
C LYS A 197 -1.88 -12.78 33.21
N SER A 198 -2.74 -12.41 32.25
CA SER A 198 -3.97 -11.66 32.51
C SER A 198 -5.11 -12.48 33.11
N LYS A 199 -5.13 -13.81 32.90
CA LYS A 199 -6.13 -14.71 33.51
C LYS A 199 -5.83 -15.00 34.98
N ILE A 200 -4.56 -15.08 35.35
CA ILE A 200 -4.11 -15.37 36.72
C ILE A 200 -4.48 -14.23 37.69
N SER A 201 -4.58 -12.98 37.22
CA SER A 201 -4.96 -11.83 38.06
C SER A 201 -6.47 -11.68 38.30
N VAL A 202 -7.33 -12.36 37.53
CA VAL A 202 -8.80 -12.23 37.65
C VAL A 202 -9.40 -13.35 38.51
N GLU A 203 -8.73 -14.51 38.60
CA GLU A 203 -9.22 -15.65 39.40
C GLU A 203 -9.00 -15.51 40.91
N SER A 204 -8.19 -14.54 41.38
CA SER A 204 -7.91 -14.40 42.83
C SER A 204 -8.96 -13.60 43.61
N THR A 205 -10.08 -13.19 43.02
CA THR A 205 -11.05 -12.29 43.69
C THR A 205 -12.53 -12.71 43.60
N ALA A 206 -12.84 -14.01 43.50
CA ALA A 206 -14.24 -14.46 43.56
C ALA A 206 -14.45 -15.72 44.41
N MET A 207 -14.65 -15.52 45.71
CA MET A 207 -15.51 -16.33 46.60
C MET A 207 -16.67 -15.38 47.01
N THR A 208 -17.97 -15.71 47.11
CA THR A 208 -18.68 -16.99 47.32
C THR A 208 -20.21 -16.78 47.17
N GLN A 209 -20.93 -17.85 46.81
CA GLN A 209 -22.36 -18.22 47.09
C GLN A 209 -23.54 -17.63 46.28
N PRO A 210 -24.74 -18.27 46.25
CA PRO A 210 -25.07 -19.71 46.09
C PRO A 210 -26.20 -19.99 45.05
N LYS A 211 -26.46 -21.28 44.79
CA LYS A 211 -27.45 -21.86 43.85
C LYS A 211 -28.91 -21.81 44.34
N TYR A 212 -29.86 -21.59 43.43
CA TYR A 212 -31.26 -22.08 43.49
C TYR A 212 -31.74 -22.55 42.11
N ALA A 213 -32.68 -23.49 42.11
CA ALA A 213 -33.17 -24.29 40.98
C ALA A 213 -34.62 -23.95 40.56
N GLU A 214 -35.08 -24.59 39.47
CA GLU A 214 -36.48 -24.74 38.98
C GLU A 214 -37.08 -23.53 38.21
N SER A 215 -37.94 -23.63 37.19
CA SER A 215 -38.66 -24.71 36.50
C SER A 215 -39.24 -24.20 35.15
N ASN A 216 -40.09 -25.03 34.53
CA ASN A 216 -40.49 -25.20 33.13
C ASN A 216 -41.53 -24.22 32.53
N SER A 217 -41.63 -24.28 31.19
CA SER A 217 -42.83 -24.21 30.32
C SER A 217 -43.42 -22.87 29.82
N GLY A 218 -43.77 -22.85 28.53
CA GLY A 218 -44.63 -21.83 27.89
C GLY A 218 -44.61 -21.86 26.36
N ILE A 219 -45.40 -22.74 25.75
CA ILE A 219 -45.80 -22.73 24.33
C ILE A 219 -46.98 -21.76 24.15
N SER A 220 -47.04 -21.00 23.05
CA SER A 220 -48.31 -20.55 22.47
C SER A 220 -48.21 -20.27 20.97
N GLN A 221 -49.17 -20.78 20.22
CA GLN A 221 -49.45 -20.54 18.79
C GLN A 221 -50.37 -19.32 18.60
N GLY A 222 -50.40 -18.77 17.37
CA GLY A 222 -51.46 -17.87 16.91
C GLY A 222 -51.47 -17.74 15.38
N ILE A 223 -52.60 -18.10 14.77
CA ILE A 223 -52.91 -18.20 13.33
C ILE A 223 -53.49 -16.86 12.81
N SER A 224 -53.34 -16.60 11.50
CA SER A 224 -54.43 -16.18 10.57
C SER A 224 -54.18 -14.93 9.72
N GLY A 225 -54.12 -15.14 8.40
CA GLY A 225 -55.12 -14.63 7.45
C GLY A 225 -55.05 -13.16 7.03
N GLY A 226 -54.70 -12.92 5.76
CA GLY A 226 -54.90 -11.62 5.09
C GLY A 226 -54.59 -11.66 3.59
N THR A 227 -55.60 -11.99 2.78
CA THR A 227 -55.62 -11.89 1.31
C THR A 227 -55.70 -10.44 0.87
N MET A 228 -54.96 -10.02 -0.17
CA MET A 228 -55.29 -8.81 -0.94
C MET A 228 -55.05 -8.99 -2.44
N TYR A 229 -55.89 -8.27 -3.17
CA TYR A 229 -56.44 -8.44 -4.49
C TYR A 229 -55.49 -8.06 -5.64
N GLY A 230 -55.66 -8.70 -6.79
CA GLY A 230 -54.95 -8.40 -8.03
C GLY A 230 -55.39 -7.09 -8.70
N GLY A 231 -54.45 -6.47 -9.40
CA GLY A 231 -54.67 -5.37 -10.33
C GLY A 231 -53.57 -5.38 -11.38
N MET A 232 -53.94 -5.70 -12.62
CA MET A 232 -53.09 -5.74 -13.80
C MET A 232 -52.61 -4.33 -14.17
N ILE A 233 -51.32 -4.16 -14.49
CA ILE A 233 -50.88 -3.21 -15.53
C ILE A 233 -49.83 -3.92 -16.38
N ALA A 234 -50.16 -4.07 -17.66
CA ALA A 234 -49.23 -4.44 -18.72
C ALA A 234 -48.44 -3.19 -19.14
N SER A 235 -47.13 -3.32 -19.33
CA SER A 235 -46.41 -2.49 -20.28
C SER A 235 -45.36 -3.34 -21.01
N GLN A 236 -45.47 -3.29 -22.32
CA GLN A 236 -44.62 -3.97 -23.30
C GLN A 236 -43.22 -3.36 -23.31
N GLY A 237 -42.21 -4.18 -23.60
CA GLY A 237 -40.83 -3.70 -23.79
C GLY A 237 -39.87 -4.79 -24.25
N SER A 238 -40.07 -5.24 -25.49
CA SER A 238 -39.07 -5.76 -26.45
C SER A 238 -37.92 -6.62 -25.93
N ASN A 239 -38.12 -7.94 -25.99
CA ASN A 239 -37.05 -8.92 -26.14
C ASN A 239 -36.49 -8.85 -27.57
N ASN A 240 -35.18 -8.64 -27.70
CA ASN A 240 -34.41 -9.09 -28.86
C ASN A 240 -33.06 -9.62 -28.36
N GLN A 241 -33.01 -10.93 -28.11
CA GLN A 241 -31.78 -11.70 -28.13
C GLN A 241 -31.88 -12.67 -29.31
N GLN A 242 -31.07 -12.44 -30.34
CA GLN A 242 -30.71 -13.43 -31.34
C GLN A 242 -29.20 -13.43 -31.56
N ASN A 243 -28.58 -14.47 -30.99
CA ASN A 243 -27.56 -15.38 -31.53
C ASN A 243 -26.35 -14.92 -32.37
N MET A 244 -25.20 -15.49 -31.92
CA MET A 244 -24.18 -16.26 -32.67
C MET A 244 -22.87 -15.60 -33.15
N THR A 245 -21.79 -16.01 -32.45
CA THR A 245 -20.51 -16.59 -32.90
C THR A 245 -19.64 -15.94 -33.99
N ASN A 246 -18.35 -15.76 -33.62
CA ASN A 246 -17.09 -15.84 -34.38
C ASN A 246 -16.86 -14.92 -35.59
N ALA A 247 -15.87 -14.02 -35.48
CA ALA A 247 -14.81 -13.87 -36.49
C ALA A 247 -13.64 -13.00 -35.98
N GLN A 248 -12.43 -13.53 -36.13
CA GLN A 248 -11.15 -12.83 -36.04
C GLN A 248 -11.04 -11.75 -37.14
N ASN A 249 -10.25 -10.72 -36.88
CA ASN A 249 -9.79 -9.65 -37.78
C ASN A 249 -10.83 -8.64 -38.30
N ILE A 250 -10.80 -7.42 -37.73
CA ILE A 250 -11.27 -6.22 -38.41
C ILE A 250 -10.27 -5.07 -38.14
N ASN A 251 -9.30 -4.89 -39.05
CA ASN A 251 -8.52 -3.66 -39.16
C ASN A 251 -9.44 -2.58 -39.76
N THR A 252 -10.13 -1.80 -38.92
CA THR A 252 -10.87 -0.62 -39.41
C THR A 252 -9.92 0.59 -39.53
N PRO A 253 -10.09 1.47 -40.55
CA PRO A 253 -9.29 2.69 -40.69
C PRO A 253 -9.31 3.58 -39.44
N GLN A 254 -10.42 3.58 -38.70
CA GLN A 254 -10.58 4.33 -37.45
C GLN A 254 -9.73 3.77 -36.29
N GLN A 255 -9.59 2.43 -36.19
CA GLN A 255 -8.70 1.82 -35.19
C GLN A 255 -7.22 2.03 -35.52
N GLN A 256 -6.84 1.98 -36.80
CA GLN A 256 -5.49 2.31 -37.24
C GLN A 256 -5.14 3.79 -36.98
N GLN A 257 -6.10 4.70 -37.19
CA GLN A 257 -5.90 6.11 -36.88
C GLN A 257 -5.68 6.35 -35.38
N LYS A 258 -6.48 5.69 -34.53
CA LYS A 258 -6.37 5.79 -33.07
C LYS A 258 -5.07 5.17 -32.53
N LEU A 259 -4.58 4.10 -33.15
CA LEU A 259 -3.27 3.50 -32.88
C LEU A 259 -2.14 4.50 -33.18
N VAL A 260 -2.14 5.12 -34.37
CA VAL A 260 -1.13 6.09 -34.79
C VAL A 260 -1.15 7.34 -33.90
N GLU A 261 -2.34 7.81 -33.51
CA GLU A 261 -2.50 8.95 -32.59
C GLU A 261 -1.93 8.62 -31.21
N THR A 262 -2.34 7.48 -30.63
CA THR A 262 -1.87 7.06 -29.30
C THR A 262 -0.35 6.84 -29.25
N ALA A 263 0.22 6.26 -30.31
CA ALA A 263 1.67 6.08 -30.41
C ALA A 263 2.41 7.43 -30.51
N ASN A 264 1.84 8.40 -31.23
CA ASN A 264 2.39 9.76 -31.30
C ASN A 264 2.34 10.48 -29.96
N ASP A 265 1.25 10.34 -29.20
CA ASP A 265 1.12 10.94 -27.87
C ASP A 265 2.19 10.41 -26.90
N ILE A 266 2.45 9.10 -26.92
CA ILE A 266 3.54 8.50 -26.14
C ILE A 266 4.89 9.04 -26.60
N ARG A 267 5.14 9.11 -27.91
CA ARG A 267 6.40 9.67 -28.44
C ARG A 267 6.61 11.10 -27.95
N ILE A 268 5.58 11.94 -28.01
CA ILE A 268 5.64 13.34 -27.53
C ILE A 268 5.90 13.38 -26.03
N LEU A 269 5.21 12.55 -25.25
CA LEU A 269 5.39 12.46 -23.81
C LEU A 269 6.85 12.11 -23.46
N LEU A 270 7.40 11.06 -24.07
CA LEU A 270 8.77 10.62 -23.84
C LEU A 270 9.78 11.69 -24.26
N GLN A 271 9.59 12.34 -25.41
CA GLN A 271 10.46 13.43 -25.88
C GLN A 271 10.46 14.63 -24.93
N ARG A 272 9.29 15.03 -24.44
CA ARG A 272 9.16 16.14 -23.48
C ARG A 272 9.90 15.83 -22.18
N LEU A 273 9.71 14.62 -21.64
CA LEU A 273 10.37 14.20 -20.41
C LEU A 273 11.90 14.08 -20.57
N GLU A 274 12.39 13.65 -21.73
CA GLU A 274 13.83 13.67 -22.02
C GLU A 274 14.41 15.08 -22.16
N GLN A 275 13.61 16.06 -22.62
CA GLN A 275 14.05 17.47 -22.67
C GLN A 275 14.13 18.09 -21.27
N GLU A 276 13.16 17.78 -20.42
CA GLU A 276 13.13 18.23 -19.02
C GLU A 276 14.23 17.54 -18.20
N ASN A 277 14.51 16.26 -18.48
CA ASN A 277 15.48 15.43 -17.78
C ASN A 277 16.39 14.66 -18.77
N PRO A 278 17.48 15.28 -19.28
CA PRO A 278 18.36 14.65 -20.27
C PRO A 278 18.94 13.32 -19.78
N SER A 279 18.63 12.24 -20.51
CA SER A 279 18.94 10.87 -20.09
C SER A 279 20.20 10.30 -20.78
N LYS A 280 21.36 10.44 -20.14
CA LYS A 280 22.65 9.93 -20.68
C LYS A 280 22.99 8.53 -20.16
N THR A 281 22.62 8.22 -18.92
CA THR A 281 22.90 6.92 -18.28
C THR A 281 21.68 6.01 -18.33
N HIS A 282 21.89 4.70 -18.13
CA HIS A 282 20.79 3.73 -18.09
C HIS A 282 19.77 4.02 -16.98
N SER A 283 20.23 4.43 -15.78
CA SER A 283 19.37 4.82 -14.67
C SER A 283 18.51 6.05 -15.00
N GLN A 284 19.09 7.08 -15.63
CA GLN A 284 18.32 8.26 -16.06
C GLN A 284 17.25 7.91 -17.09
N LYS A 285 17.53 6.95 -17.98
CA LYS A 285 16.56 6.45 -18.95
C LYS A 285 15.38 5.74 -18.26
N MET A 286 15.64 4.96 -17.23
CA MET A 286 14.60 4.32 -16.41
C MET A 286 13.76 5.35 -15.66
N MET A 287 14.38 6.41 -15.13
CA MET A 287 13.66 7.49 -14.44
C MET A 287 12.69 8.23 -15.37
N VAL A 288 13.13 8.57 -16.59
CA VAL A 288 12.27 9.19 -17.61
C VAL A 288 11.09 8.28 -17.97
N VAL A 289 11.34 6.97 -18.13
CA VAL A 289 10.28 6.00 -18.41
C VAL A 289 9.32 5.87 -17.21
N ALA A 290 9.82 5.84 -15.98
CA ALA A 290 9.01 5.76 -14.78
C ALA A 290 8.07 6.98 -14.66
N GLN A 291 8.57 8.19 -14.92
CA GLN A 291 7.76 9.41 -14.97
C GLN A 291 6.69 9.34 -16.08
N ALA A 292 7.03 8.80 -17.25
CA ALA A 292 6.07 8.63 -18.34
C ALA A 292 4.94 7.67 -17.94
N VAL A 293 5.29 6.54 -17.33
CA VAL A 293 4.33 5.54 -16.82
C VAL A 293 3.43 6.19 -15.76
N GLU A 294 3.99 6.88 -14.77
CA GLU A 294 3.23 7.59 -13.73
C GLU A 294 2.23 8.59 -14.32
N GLN A 295 2.63 9.41 -15.30
CA GLN A 295 1.73 10.36 -15.95
C GLN A 295 0.60 9.66 -16.71
N ILE A 296 0.86 8.49 -17.29
CA ILE A 296 -0.17 7.69 -17.96
C ILE A 296 -1.11 7.06 -16.93
N GLU A 297 -0.60 6.55 -15.82
CA GLU A 297 -1.42 5.94 -14.77
C GLU A 297 -2.35 6.95 -14.10
N ASN A 298 -1.89 8.19 -13.95
CA ASN A 298 -2.70 9.32 -13.50
C ASN A 298 -3.69 9.84 -14.55
N ASN A 299 -3.71 9.26 -15.77
CA ASN A 299 -4.69 9.54 -16.81
C ASN A 299 -5.40 8.25 -17.28
N PRO A 300 -6.46 7.80 -16.58
CA PRO A 300 -7.14 6.54 -16.86
C PRO A 300 -7.67 6.41 -18.30
N THR A 301 -8.12 7.52 -18.89
CA THR A 301 -8.59 7.56 -20.29
C THR A 301 -7.44 7.28 -21.25
N PHE A 302 -6.28 7.90 -21.02
CA PHE A 302 -5.10 7.69 -21.85
C PHE A 302 -4.52 6.28 -21.68
N LYS A 303 -4.40 5.78 -20.44
CA LYS A 303 -4.01 4.38 -20.17
C LYS A 303 -4.92 3.38 -20.90
N THR A 304 -6.24 3.59 -20.88
CA THR A 304 -7.19 2.75 -21.60
C THR A 304 -7.00 2.80 -23.12
N CYS A 305 -6.67 3.98 -23.66
CA CYS A 305 -6.37 4.14 -25.08
C CYS A 305 -5.09 3.39 -25.48
N ILE A 306 -4.06 3.40 -24.64
CA ILE A 306 -2.81 2.65 -24.85
C ILE A 306 -3.07 1.14 -24.85
N ILE A 307 -3.79 0.62 -23.85
CA ILE A 307 -4.16 -0.80 -23.79
C ILE A 307 -4.99 -1.20 -25.02
N SER A 308 -5.94 -0.35 -25.44
CA SER A 308 -6.77 -0.60 -26.62
C SER A 308 -5.96 -0.61 -27.92
N ALA A 309 -5.01 0.32 -28.05
CA ALA A 309 -4.10 0.40 -29.19
C ALA A 309 -3.20 -0.84 -29.27
N LEU A 310 -2.64 -1.27 -28.14
CA LEU A 310 -1.82 -2.49 -28.07
C LEU A 310 -2.62 -3.74 -28.41
N LYS A 311 -3.86 -3.86 -27.94
CA LYS A 311 -4.75 -4.99 -28.29
C LYS A 311 -5.15 -5.01 -29.77
N ALA A 312 -5.27 -3.84 -30.40
CA ALA A 312 -5.65 -3.73 -31.80
C ALA A 312 -4.48 -3.91 -32.79
N GLY A 313 -3.33 -3.30 -32.51
CA GLY A 313 -2.18 -3.30 -33.44
C GLY A 313 -1.02 -4.23 -33.04
N GLY A 314 -1.02 -4.76 -31.83
CA GLY A 314 0.09 -5.56 -31.30
C GLY A 314 1.29 -4.72 -30.88
N MET A 315 2.16 -5.34 -30.07
CA MET A 315 3.30 -4.67 -29.43
C MET A 315 4.34 -4.16 -30.43
N GLU A 316 4.67 -4.93 -31.47
CA GLU A 316 5.73 -4.56 -32.42
C GLU A 316 5.33 -3.37 -33.31
N ALA A 317 4.10 -3.35 -33.84
CA ALA A 317 3.62 -2.22 -34.62
C ALA A 317 3.52 -0.93 -33.77
N PHE A 318 3.14 -1.07 -32.50
CA PHE A 318 3.08 0.06 -31.58
C PHE A 318 4.47 0.63 -31.27
N LYS A 319 5.49 -0.23 -31.06
CA LYS A 319 6.89 0.18 -30.90
C LYS A 319 7.40 0.95 -32.12
N GLU A 320 7.13 0.43 -33.32
CA GLU A 320 7.55 1.05 -34.58
C GLU A 320 6.95 2.44 -34.76
N LEU A 321 5.67 2.61 -34.41
CA LEU A 321 4.98 3.90 -34.50
C LEU A 321 5.46 4.93 -33.46
N ILE A 322 5.82 4.49 -32.26
CA ILE A 322 6.38 5.38 -31.23
C ILE A 322 7.76 5.90 -31.67
N ASN A 323 8.58 5.06 -32.33
CA ASN A 323 9.90 5.41 -32.88
C ASN A 323 10.75 6.28 -31.92
N HIS A 324 11.02 5.77 -30.72
CA HIS A 324 11.70 6.50 -29.66
C HIS A 324 12.83 5.67 -29.03
N PRO A 325 14.01 6.26 -28.67
CA PRO A 325 15.12 5.52 -28.07
C PRO A 325 14.76 4.75 -26.78
N LEU A 326 13.77 5.24 -26.03
CA LEU A 326 13.30 4.64 -24.78
C LEU A 326 12.15 3.64 -24.97
N VAL A 327 11.67 3.42 -26.19
CA VAL A 327 10.45 2.63 -26.45
C VAL A 327 10.53 1.21 -25.90
N ASN A 328 11.69 0.56 -25.99
CA ASN A 328 11.85 -0.80 -25.48
C ASN A 328 11.78 -0.88 -23.95
N ILE A 329 12.33 0.12 -23.26
CA ILE A 329 12.28 0.22 -21.79
C ILE A 329 10.84 0.54 -21.36
N PHE A 330 10.19 1.47 -22.07
CA PHE A 330 8.79 1.81 -21.85
C PHE A 330 7.87 0.60 -22.02
N MET A 331 8.01 -0.15 -23.12
CA MET A 331 7.20 -1.35 -23.36
C MET A 331 7.40 -2.41 -22.28
N ALA A 332 8.62 -2.60 -21.78
CA ALA A 332 8.87 -3.53 -20.68
C ALA A 332 8.19 -3.07 -19.37
N ALA A 333 8.15 -1.76 -19.11
CA ALA A 333 7.52 -1.21 -17.91
C ALA A 333 5.99 -1.34 -17.91
N ILE A 334 5.37 -1.38 -19.09
CA ILE A 334 3.90 -1.46 -19.24
C ILE A 334 3.38 -2.84 -19.62
N ASP A 335 4.26 -3.86 -19.67
CA ASP A 335 3.89 -5.23 -20.05
C ASP A 335 2.76 -5.79 -19.17
N GLY A 336 2.73 -5.41 -17.90
CA GLY A 336 1.68 -5.80 -16.94
C GLY A 336 0.32 -5.12 -17.13
N TRP A 337 0.13 -4.25 -18.13
CA TRP A 337 -1.16 -3.60 -18.40
C TRP A 337 -2.09 -4.40 -19.34
N LEU A 338 -1.57 -5.41 -20.04
CA LEU A 338 -2.31 -6.16 -21.08
C LEU A 338 -3.07 -7.38 -20.53
#